data_AF-A0A4Q2S1P0-F1
#
_entry.id   AF-A0A4Q2S1P0-F1
#
_cell.length_a   1.000
_cell.length_b   1.000
_cell.length_c   1.000
_cell.angle_alpha   90.00
_cell.angle_beta   90.00
_cell.angle_gamma   90.00
#
_symmetry.space_group_name_H-M   'P 1'
#
loop_
_entity.id
_entity.type
_entity.pdbx_description
1 polymer ?
#
loop_
_entity_poly.entity_id
_entity_poly.type
_entity_poly.pdbx_seq_one_letter_code
_entity_poly.pdbx_strand_id
1 'polypeptide(L)'
;MTDHDPNNLENSDNFDRLLANRQQIAEFVNSFTSERVQRKAFEAVVCSLGLVNDDSASSAPVERLHVVPPATPEAEDAVGDETGEPDAASPTRRRKSKSSGKKNFTVPRGLNFAPEGHPTFEAFIAEKAPKNNDERSLIACHYLGEMMGIVEVGIGHILAAYQAAEWSAPAHPDTALRAAASRTGWLDTADTKAIKVVWKGENYIATKMPAEQKKKSS
;
A
#
# COMPACT_ATOMS: atom_id res chain seq x y z
N MET A 1 41.96 2.15 26.75
CA MET A 1 40.85 1.59 27.52
C MET A 1 39.74 1.40 26.51
N THR A 2 39.52 0.17 26.06
CA THR A 2 38.44 -0.14 25.12
C THR A 2 37.15 -0.15 25.92
N ASP A 3 36.30 0.86 25.72
CA ASP A 3 34.94 0.90 26.26
C ASP A 3 34.19 -0.35 25.81
N HIS A 4 33.99 -1.29 26.74
CA HIS A 4 33.11 -2.44 26.53
C HIS A 4 31.68 -1.98 26.77
N ASP A 5 30.94 -1.81 25.67
CA ASP A 5 29.51 -1.57 25.68
C ASP A 5 28.80 -2.78 26.30
N PRO A 6 28.16 -2.64 27.48
CA PRO A 6 27.57 -3.77 28.21
C PRO A 6 26.37 -4.40 27.47
N ASN A 7 25.78 -3.71 26.50
CA ASN A 7 24.65 -4.21 25.73
C ASN A 7 25.03 -5.29 24.69
N ASN A 8 26.31 -5.42 24.35
CA ASN A 8 26.73 -6.35 23.30
C ASN A 8 26.83 -7.81 23.77
N LEU A 9 27.03 -8.04 25.08
CA LEU A 9 27.07 -9.40 25.63
C LEU A 9 25.66 -10.02 25.73
N GLU A 10 24.65 -9.26 26.14
CA GLU A 10 23.27 -9.77 26.28
C GLU A 10 22.65 -10.17 24.94
N ASN A 11 22.95 -9.44 23.86
CA ASN A 11 22.47 -9.79 22.51
C ASN A 11 23.08 -11.09 21.99
N SER A 12 24.33 -11.38 22.34
CA SER A 12 25.01 -12.62 21.93
C SER A 12 24.36 -13.84 22.60
N ASP A 13 24.11 -13.75 23.91
CA ASP A 13 23.45 -14.83 24.68
C ASP A 13 22.00 -15.08 24.22
N ASN A 14 21.28 -14.02 23.85
CA ASN A 14 19.91 -14.14 23.33
C ASN A 14 19.86 -14.78 21.93
N PHE A 15 20.82 -14.44 21.06
CA PHE A 15 20.94 -15.05 19.74
C PHE A 15 21.32 -16.54 19.84
N ASP A 16 22.23 -16.90 20.75
CA ASP A 16 22.61 -18.29 20.98
C ASP A 16 21.43 -19.13 21.52
N ARG A 17 20.60 -18.56 22.39
CA ARG A 17 19.34 -19.20 22.85
C ARG A 17 18.35 -19.41 21.71
N LEU A 18 18.26 -18.48 20.76
CA LEU A 18 17.42 -18.65 19.58
C LEU A 18 17.93 -19.79 18.68
N LEU A 19 19.24 -19.85 18.45
CA LEU A 19 19.87 -20.91 17.67
C LEU A 19 19.70 -22.29 18.31
N ALA A 20 19.82 -22.38 19.63
CA ALA A 20 19.62 -23.62 20.38
C ALA A 20 18.18 -24.15 20.26
N ASN A 21 17.19 -23.26 20.23
CA ASN A 21 15.76 -23.62 20.21
C ASN A 21 15.12 -23.53 18.81
N ARG A 22 15.91 -23.35 17.74
CA ARG A 22 15.41 -23.07 16.38
C ARG A 22 14.38 -24.08 15.87
N GLN A 23 14.53 -25.36 16.22
CA GLN A 23 13.62 -26.42 15.77
C GLN A 23 12.27 -26.33 16.46
N GLN A 24 12.26 -26.07 17.78
CA GLN A 24 11.02 -25.90 18.56
C GLN A 24 10.27 -24.63 18.16
N ILE A 25 11.01 -23.54 17.89
CA ILE A 25 10.42 -22.30 17.38
C ILE A 25 9.80 -22.53 16.00
N ALA A 26 10.49 -23.23 15.10
CA ALA A 26 9.95 -23.55 13.78
C ALA A 26 8.70 -24.43 13.86
N GLU A 27 8.69 -25.44 14.74
CA GLU A 27 7.52 -26.30 14.96
C GLU A 27 6.33 -25.51 15.52
N PHE A 28 6.57 -24.66 16.53
CA PHE A 28 5.55 -23.78 17.10
C PHE A 28 4.99 -22.80 16.06
N VAL A 29 5.85 -22.12 15.30
CA VAL A 29 5.43 -21.19 14.25
C VAL A 29 4.67 -21.94 13.15
N ASN A 30 5.13 -23.10 12.70
CA ASN A 30 4.46 -23.87 11.66
C ASN A 30 3.16 -24.52 12.12
N SER A 31 2.89 -24.61 13.44
CA SER A 31 1.61 -25.10 13.97
C SER A 31 0.44 -24.17 13.63
N PHE A 32 0.70 -22.89 13.32
CA PHE A 32 -0.32 -21.95 12.88
C PHE A 32 -0.60 -22.12 11.39
N THR A 33 -1.88 -22.20 11.00
CA THR A 33 -2.27 -22.38 9.58
C THR A 33 -2.16 -21.09 8.75
N SER A 34 -2.19 -19.93 9.39
CA SER A 34 -2.19 -18.63 8.70
C SER A 34 -0.79 -18.01 8.65
N GLU A 35 -0.28 -17.73 7.46
CA GLU A 35 1.03 -17.08 7.24
C GLU A 35 1.17 -15.75 7.99
N ARG A 36 0.08 -14.98 8.09
CA ARG A 36 0.07 -13.69 8.81
C ARG A 36 0.27 -13.91 10.32
N VAL A 37 -0.27 -14.99 10.87
CA VAL A 37 -0.12 -15.36 12.28
C VAL A 37 1.27 -15.94 12.54
N GLN A 38 1.78 -16.79 11.64
CA GLN A 38 3.15 -17.31 11.70
C GLN A 38 4.19 -16.18 11.77
N ARG A 39 4.04 -15.17 10.89
CA ARG A 39 4.94 -14.01 10.85
C ARG A 39 4.91 -13.22 12.16
N LYS A 40 3.73 -12.91 12.69
CA LYS A 40 3.58 -12.21 13.97
C LYS A 40 4.11 -13.02 15.16
N ALA A 41 3.92 -14.34 15.15
CA ALA A 41 4.42 -15.23 16.20
C ALA A 41 5.96 -15.28 16.21
N PHE A 42 6.57 -15.41 15.03
CA PHE A 42 8.03 -15.37 14.89
C PHE A 42 8.61 -14.01 15.31
N GLU A 43 8.00 -12.92 14.87
CA GLU A 43 8.39 -11.55 15.25
C GLU A 43 8.29 -11.34 16.76
N ALA A 44 7.21 -11.78 17.40
CA ALA A 44 7.06 -11.70 18.86
C ALA A 44 8.16 -12.47 19.62
N VAL A 45 8.56 -13.64 19.12
CA VAL A 45 9.66 -14.43 19.70
C VAL A 45 10.99 -13.68 19.56
N VAL A 46 11.29 -13.15 18.37
CA VAL A 46 12.55 -12.43 18.11
C VAL A 46 12.62 -11.12 18.91
N CYS A 47 11.50 -10.38 19.03
CA CYS A 47 11.43 -9.18 19.86
C CYS A 47 11.55 -9.50 21.36
N SER A 48 10.98 -10.61 21.83
CA SER A 48 11.11 -11.02 23.24
C SER A 48 12.54 -11.35 23.65
N LEU A 49 13.39 -11.69 22.68
CA LEU A 49 14.81 -11.96 22.86
C LEU A 49 15.68 -10.69 22.75
N GLY A 50 15.07 -9.51 22.61
CA GLY A 50 15.81 -8.24 22.52
C GLY A 50 16.67 -8.09 21.27
N LEU A 51 16.48 -8.96 20.26
CA LEU A 51 17.28 -8.95 19.03
C LEU A 51 16.85 -7.88 18.02
N VAL A 52 15.69 -7.25 18.25
CA VAL A 52 15.20 -6.11 17.45
C VAL A 52 14.70 -5.05 18.42
N ASN A 53 15.37 -3.89 18.42
CA ASN A 53 14.84 -2.68 19.04
C ASN A 53 13.85 -2.05 18.04
N ASP A 54 12.67 -1.66 18.53
CA ASP A 54 11.49 -1.19 17.80
C ASP A 54 11.66 0.15 17.07
N ASP A 55 12.87 0.52 16.62
CA ASP A 55 13.17 1.79 15.96
C ASP A 55 13.48 1.64 14.46
N SER A 56 13.02 0.57 13.81
CA SER A 56 13.18 0.41 12.36
C SER A 56 11.94 -0.13 11.69
N ALA A 57 10.96 0.77 11.59
CA ALA A 57 10.15 0.90 10.38
C ALA A 57 11.05 1.22 9.17
N SER A 58 11.78 0.23 8.65
CA SER A 58 12.47 0.33 7.36
C SER A 58 12.56 -1.05 6.70
N SER A 59 11.49 -1.43 6.01
CA SER A 59 11.60 -2.43 4.94
C SER A 59 12.24 -1.78 3.73
N ALA A 60 13.57 -1.81 3.64
CA ALA A 60 14.30 -1.64 2.39
C ALA A 60 14.61 -3.03 1.80
N PRO A 61 14.30 -3.30 0.52
CA PRO A 61 14.61 -4.57 -0.09
C PRO A 61 16.07 -4.65 -0.54
N VAL A 62 16.69 -5.72 -0.07
CA VAL A 62 17.97 -6.35 -0.42
C VAL A 62 18.50 -6.02 -1.82
N GLU A 63 19.67 -5.41 -1.79
CA GLU A 63 20.58 -5.09 -2.88
C GLU A 63 21.06 -6.38 -3.58
N ARG A 64 20.65 -6.61 -4.84
CA ARG A 64 21.31 -7.57 -5.74
C ARG A 64 22.34 -6.82 -6.57
N LEU A 65 23.61 -7.04 -6.24
CA LEU A 65 24.78 -6.73 -7.07
C LEU A 65 24.52 -7.09 -8.54
N HIS A 66 24.45 -6.06 -9.41
CA HIS A 66 24.56 -6.22 -10.85
C HIS A 66 25.89 -5.61 -11.32
N VAL A 67 26.61 -6.48 -12.03
CA VAL A 67 27.92 -6.33 -12.64
C VAL A 67 27.94 -5.17 -13.63
N VAL A 68 28.99 -4.35 -13.54
CA VAL A 68 29.38 -3.30 -14.49
C VAL A 68 29.90 -3.95 -15.79
N PRO A 69 29.48 -3.46 -16.98
CA PRO A 69 30.31 -3.52 -18.18
C PRO A 69 30.84 -2.12 -18.58
N PRO A 70 31.99 -2.07 -19.28
CA PRO A 70 32.83 -0.87 -19.43
C PRO A 70 32.46 0.04 -20.62
N ALA A 71 33.03 1.26 -20.54
CA ALA A 71 33.31 2.31 -21.55
C ALA A 71 33.46 1.83 -23.01
N THR A 72 33.17 2.56 -24.10
CA THR A 72 33.45 3.97 -24.57
C THR A 72 32.92 4.02 -26.04
N PRO A 73 33.10 5.04 -26.93
CA PRO A 73 33.46 6.47 -26.77
C PRO A 73 32.59 7.46 -27.61
N GLU A 74 32.78 8.75 -27.30
CA GLU A 74 32.93 9.96 -28.15
C GLU A 74 32.09 10.17 -29.43
N ALA A 75 31.45 11.35 -29.47
CA ALA A 75 31.50 12.25 -30.62
C ALA A 75 31.28 13.70 -30.14
N GLU A 76 32.38 14.43 -30.09
CA GLU A 76 32.47 15.90 -30.10
C GLU A 76 31.66 16.57 -31.22
N ASP A 77 31.14 17.80 -30.99
CA ASP A 77 31.76 19.05 -31.47
C ASP A 77 30.86 20.31 -31.26
N ALA A 78 31.53 21.46 -31.26
CA ALA A 78 31.08 22.81 -31.63
C ALA A 78 30.44 23.76 -30.58
N VAL A 79 31.37 24.47 -29.94
CA VAL A 79 31.43 25.85 -29.42
C VAL A 79 30.62 26.94 -30.19
N GLY A 80 30.15 27.95 -29.44
CA GLY A 80 29.86 29.34 -29.89
C GLY A 80 28.62 29.95 -29.19
N ASP A 81 28.73 30.66 -28.05
CA ASP A 81 29.15 32.06 -27.80
C ASP A 81 28.02 33.13 -27.89
N GLU A 82 28.11 34.10 -26.98
CA GLU A 82 27.42 35.40 -26.84
C GLU A 82 25.94 35.54 -26.35
N THR A 83 25.83 35.98 -25.09
CA THR A 83 25.26 37.26 -24.59
C THR A 83 23.88 37.75 -25.08
N GLY A 84 22.92 37.86 -24.15
CA GLY A 84 21.75 38.74 -24.29
C GLY A 84 20.60 38.47 -23.30
N GLU A 85 20.57 39.15 -22.17
CA GLU A 85 19.35 39.47 -21.38
C GLU A 85 18.77 40.82 -21.89
N PRO A 86 17.55 41.24 -21.51
CA PRO A 86 16.27 40.53 -21.48
C PRO A 86 15.14 41.40 -22.09
N ASP A 87 14.24 40.88 -22.93
CA ASP A 87 12.98 41.62 -23.18
C ASP A 87 11.78 40.79 -23.63
N ALA A 88 10.62 41.23 -23.15
CA ALA A 88 9.26 41.06 -23.65
C ALA A 88 8.67 39.65 -23.87
N ALA A 89 7.83 39.25 -22.90
CA ALA A 89 6.50 38.67 -23.09
C ALA A 89 6.29 37.66 -24.24
N SER A 90 6.64 36.40 -24.00
CA SER A 90 6.14 35.28 -24.80
C SER A 90 4.85 34.70 -24.22
N PRO A 91 3.78 34.51 -25.03
CA PRO A 91 2.55 33.88 -24.56
C PRO A 91 2.86 32.43 -24.18
N THR A 92 2.51 32.06 -22.94
CA THR A 92 2.72 30.71 -22.40
C THR A 92 2.05 29.70 -23.32
N ARG A 93 2.86 29.04 -24.17
CA ARG A 93 2.44 27.92 -25.01
C ARG A 93 1.94 26.83 -24.06
N ARG A 94 0.62 26.72 -23.91
CA ARG A 94 -0.03 25.60 -23.23
C ARG A 94 0.52 24.32 -23.85
N ARG A 95 1.38 23.61 -23.10
CA ARG A 95 1.86 22.29 -23.48
C ARG A 95 0.63 21.43 -23.74
N LYS A 96 0.44 21.00 -24.99
CA LYS A 96 -0.56 19.97 -25.32
C LYS A 96 -0.23 18.76 -24.46
N SER A 97 -1.07 18.51 -23.46
CA SER A 97 -0.97 17.32 -22.63
C SER A 97 -1.08 16.12 -23.56
N LYS A 98 -0.01 15.34 -23.64
CA LYS A 98 -0.01 14.07 -24.37
C LYS A 98 -1.12 13.21 -23.76
N SER A 99 -2.18 12.97 -24.54
CA SER A 99 -3.26 12.07 -24.15
C SER A 99 -2.63 10.71 -23.90
N SER A 100 -2.41 10.38 -22.63
CA SER A 100 -1.92 9.07 -22.23
C SER A 100 -2.99 8.05 -22.62
N GLY A 101 -2.63 7.08 -23.45
CA GLY A 101 -3.54 6.02 -23.89
C GLY A 101 -4.29 5.39 -22.72
N LYS A 102 -5.54 4.97 -22.97
CA LYS A 102 -6.39 4.30 -21.98
C LYS A 102 -5.65 3.06 -21.47
N LYS A 103 -5.19 3.09 -20.22
CA LYS A 103 -4.61 1.93 -19.56
C LYS A 103 -5.72 0.92 -19.32
N ASN A 104 -5.58 -0.29 -19.87
CA ASN A 104 -6.53 -1.37 -19.66
C ASN A 104 -6.19 -2.07 -18.33
N PHE A 105 -7.15 -2.11 -17.41
CA PHE A 105 -7.01 -2.82 -16.13
C PHE A 105 -7.72 -4.16 -16.24
N THR A 106 -7.02 -5.24 -15.91
CA THR A 106 -7.64 -6.57 -15.82
C THR A 106 -8.51 -6.62 -14.56
N VAL A 107 -9.83 -6.67 -14.77
CA VAL A 107 -10.80 -6.89 -13.71
C VAL A 107 -10.86 -8.40 -13.46
N PRO A 108 -10.53 -8.91 -12.26
CA PRO A 108 -10.60 -10.33 -11.98
C PRO A 108 -12.05 -10.80 -12.07
N ARG A 109 -12.32 -11.83 -12.87
CA ARG A 109 -13.65 -12.43 -12.97
C ARG A 109 -13.75 -13.53 -11.91
N GLY A 110 -14.69 -13.41 -10.97
CA GLY A 110 -14.91 -14.42 -9.91
C GLY A 110 -14.73 -13.94 -8.48
N LEU A 111 -14.63 -12.62 -8.23
CA LEU A 111 -14.72 -12.10 -6.86
C LEU A 111 -16.11 -12.36 -6.29
N ASN A 112 -16.17 -13.14 -5.21
CA ASN A 112 -17.40 -13.30 -4.44
C ASN A 112 -17.50 -12.14 -3.42
N PHE A 113 -18.37 -11.18 -3.71
CA PHE A 113 -18.66 -10.05 -2.83
C PHE A 113 -19.61 -10.40 -1.67
N ALA A 114 -19.94 -11.69 -1.49
CA ALA A 114 -20.66 -12.27 -0.36
C ALA A 114 -19.86 -13.45 0.25
N PRO A 115 -18.70 -13.19 0.91
CA PRO A 115 -17.95 -14.23 1.60
C PRO A 115 -18.73 -14.79 2.81
N GLU A 116 -18.63 -16.10 3.05
CA GLU A 116 -19.27 -16.74 4.20
C GLU A 116 -18.71 -16.17 5.52
N GLY A 117 -19.61 -15.75 6.43
CA GLY A 117 -19.23 -15.23 7.75
C GLY A 117 -19.04 -13.70 7.85
N HIS A 118 -19.12 -12.97 6.73
CA HIS A 118 -19.04 -11.51 6.70
C HIS A 118 -20.28 -10.88 6.05
N PRO A 119 -20.66 -9.64 6.41
CA PRO A 119 -21.72 -8.92 5.71
C PRO A 119 -21.39 -8.79 4.22
N THR A 120 -22.40 -8.95 3.38
CA THR A 120 -22.25 -8.75 1.94
C THR A 120 -21.77 -7.33 1.64
N PHE A 121 -21.07 -7.15 0.52
CA PHE A 121 -20.56 -5.84 0.15
C PHE A 121 -21.68 -4.80 0.04
N GLU A 122 -22.85 -5.20 -0.45
CA GLU A 122 -24.06 -4.35 -0.49
C GLU A 122 -24.54 -3.95 0.91
N ALA A 123 -24.55 -4.87 1.87
CA ALA A 123 -24.92 -4.56 3.25
C ALA A 123 -23.93 -3.57 3.89
N PHE A 124 -22.62 -3.76 3.63
CA PHE A 124 -21.58 -2.85 4.11
C PHE A 124 -21.70 -1.46 3.48
N ILE A 125 -22.01 -1.39 2.18
CA ILE A 125 -22.30 -0.13 1.48
C ILE A 125 -23.54 0.56 2.06
N ALA A 126 -24.61 -0.19 2.32
CA ALA A 126 -25.83 0.35 2.89
C ALA A 126 -25.61 0.91 4.30
N GLU A 127 -24.76 0.26 5.10
CA GLU A 127 -24.37 0.73 6.43
C GLU A 127 -23.50 1.99 6.37
N LYS A 128 -22.60 2.11 5.39
CA LYS A 128 -21.62 3.20 5.32
C LYS A 128 -22.00 4.36 4.40
N ALA A 129 -22.97 4.16 3.51
CA ALA A 129 -23.57 5.12 2.59
C ALA A 129 -22.57 6.12 1.95
N PRO A 130 -21.58 5.66 1.16
CA PRO A 130 -20.58 6.54 0.56
C PRO A 130 -21.21 7.51 -0.46
N LYS A 131 -20.87 8.79 -0.35
CA LYS A 131 -21.40 9.88 -1.18
C LYS A 131 -20.49 10.17 -2.37
N ASN A 132 -19.18 10.17 -2.12
CA ASN A 132 -18.18 10.61 -3.09
C ASN A 132 -17.38 9.43 -3.67
N ASN A 133 -16.77 9.62 -4.83
CA ASN A 133 -15.90 8.61 -5.44
C ASN A 133 -14.70 8.27 -4.55
N ASP A 134 -14.19 9.22 -3.78
CA ASP A 134 -13.08 9.00 -2.85
C ASP A 134 -13.51 8.03 -1.72
N GLU A 135 -14.71 8.24 -1.17
CA GLU A 135 -15.32 7.39 -0.14
C GLU A 135 -15.66 5.99 -0.69
N ARG A 136 -16.18 5.91 -1.92
CA ARG A 136 -16.44 4.64 -2.61
C ARG A 136 -15.17 3.83 -2.80
N SER A 137 -14.09 4.50 -3.20
CA SER A 137 -12.77 3.87 -3.37
C SER A 137 -12.19 3.39 -2.03
N LEU A 138 -12.38 4.18 -0.97
CA LEU A 138 -11.97 3.82 0.38
C LEU A 138 -12.68 2.56 0.90
N ILE A 139 -14.01 2.53 0.81
CA ILE A 139 -14.82 1.37 1.23
C ILE A 139 -14.45 0.12 0.41
N ALA A 140 -14.30 0.27 -0.91
CA ALA A 140 -13.92 -0.84 -1.77
C ALA A 140 -12.57 -1.44 -1.35
N CYS A 141 -11.56 -0.59 -1.12
CA CYS A 141 -10.24 -1.05 -0.68
C CYS A 141 -10.30 -1.71 0.71
N HIS A 142 -11.00 -1.09 1.66
CA HIS A 142 -11.17 -1.63 3.01
C HIS A 142 -11.84 -3.00 2.99
N TYR A 143 -12.95 -3.13 2.27
CA TYR A 143 -13.68 -4.40 2.19
C TYR A 143 -12.86 -5.51 1.55
N LEU A 144 -12.16 -5.22 0.44
CA LEU A 144 -11.32 -6.19 -0.24
C LEU A 144 -10.12 -6.63 0.62
N GLY A 145 -9.51 -5.70 1.36
CA GLY A 145 -8.35 -5.98 2.19
C GLY A 145 -8.69 -6.67 3.52
N GLU A 146 -9.63 -6.10 4.28
CA GLU A 146 -9.99 -6.58 5.62
C GLU A 146 -11.00 -7.74 5.58
N MET A 147 -12.09 -7.60 4.80
CA MET A 147 -13.19 -8.57 4.82
C MET A 147 -12.93 -9.76 3.89
N MET A 148 -12.31 -9.52 2.74
CA MET A 148 -11.93 -10.60 1.81
C MET A 148 -10.49 -11.10 1.99
N GLY A 149 -9.69 -10.44 2.84
CA GLY A 149 -8.30 -10.85 3.11
C GLY A 149 -7.36 -10.74 1.91
N ILE A 150 -7.71 -9.98 0.87
CA ILE A 150 -6.91 -9.84 -0.34
C ILE A 150 -5.70 -8.95 -0.01
N VAL A 151 -4.50 -9.53 -0.05
CA VAL A 151 -3.25 -8.81 0.28
C VAL A 151 -2.86 -7.81 -0.81
N GLU A 152 -3.14 -8.14 -2.08
CA GLU A 152 -2.78 -7.33 -3.25
C GLU A 152 -4.02 -6.72 -3.92
N VAL A 153 -4.59 -5.69 -3.28
CA VAL A 153 -5.72 -4.96 -3.85
C VAL A 153 -5.25 -4.01 -4.94
N GLY A 154 -5.23 -4.49 -6.18
CA GLY A 154 -4.99 -3.65 -7.36
C GLY A 154 -6.21 -2.85 -7.84
N ILE A 155 -5.98 -1.92 -8.79
CA ILE A 155 -7.02 -1.09 -9.42
C ILE A 155 -8.16 -1.94 -10.04
N GLY A 156 -7.83 -3.10 -10.61
CA GLY A 156 -8.81 -4.02 -11.18
C GLY A 156 -9.81 -4.57 -10.15
N HIS A 157 -9.37 -4.80 -8.91
CA HIS A 157 -10.24 -5.25 -7.82
C HIS A 157 -11.20 -4.14 -7.38
N ILE A 158 -10.69 -2.90 -7.29
CA ILE A 158 -11.52 -1.74 -6.96
C ILE A 158 -12.58 -1.54 -8.05
N LEU A 159 -12.22 -1.67 -9.32
CA LEU A 159 -13.20 -1.61 -10.42
C LEU A 159 -14.24 -2.72 -10.35
N ALA A 160 -13.86 -3.94 -9.95
CA ALA A 160 -14.81 -5.03 -9.71
C ALA A 160 -15.81 -4.65 -8.60
N ALA A 161 -15.33 -4.03 -7.52
CA ALA A 161 -16.18 -3.56 -6.44
C ALA A 161 -17.15 -2.46 -6.91
N TYR A 162 -16.71 -1.54 -7.76
CA TYR A 162 -17.60 -0.54 -8.37
C TYR A 162 -18.71 -1.18 -9.21
N GLN A 163 -18.40 -2.24 -9.96
CA GLN A 163 -19.39 -2.98 -10.74
C GLN A 163 -20.37 -3.73 -9.83
N ALA A 164 -19.88 -4.36 -8.76
CA ALA A 164 -20.71 -5.04 -7.78
C ALA A 164 -21.65 -4.09 -7.03
N ALA A 165 -21.24 -2.84 -6.84
CA ALA A 165 -22.04 -1.80 -6.19
C ALA A 165 -22.90 -0.95 -7.15
N GLU A 166 -22.91 -1.29 -8.44
CA GLU A 166 -23.58 -0.52 -9.51
C GLU A 166 -23.17 0.97 -9.55
N TRP A 167 -21.93 1.29 -9.15
CA TRP A 167 -21.42 2.66 -9.16
C TRP A 167 -20.79 3.03 -10.49
N SER A 168 -20.91 4.31 -10.85
CA SER A 168 -20.21 4.86 -12.02
C SER A 168 -18.70 4.87 -11.77
N ALA A 169 -17.97 4.03 -12.52
CA ALA A 169 -16.52 3.96 -12.44
C ALA A 169 -15.87 5.20 -13.07
N PRO A 170 -14.79 5.74 -12.47
CA PRO A 170 -14.06 6.87 -13.07
C PRO A 170 -13.47 6.50 -14.44
N ALA A 171 -13.47 7.44 -15.38
CA ALA A 171 -12.87 7.24 -16.71
C ALA A 171 -11.37 6.88 -16.65
N HIS A 172 -10.66 7.38 -15.62
CA HIS A 172 -9.25 7.09 -15.35
C HIS A 172 -9.09 6.68 -13.88
N PRO A 173 -9.30 5.39 -13.55
CA PRO A 173 -9.35 4.94 -12.15
C PRO A 173 -8.00 5.06 -11.44
N ASP A 174 -6.88 4.82 -12.14
CA ASP A 174 -5.52 5.05 -11.64
C ASP A 174 -5.34 6.51 -11.16
N THR A 175 -5.64 7.48 -12.03
CA THR A 175 -5.52 8.90 -11.70
C THR A 175 -6.48 9.31 -10.60
N ALA A 176 -7.71 8.79 -10.61
CA ALA A 176 -8.71 9.08 -9.58
C ALA A 176 -8.25 8.57 -8.20
N LEU A 177 -7.73 7.35 -8.12
CA LEU A 177 -7.22 6.77 -6.88
C LEU A 177 -6.01 7.52 -6.33
N ARG A 178 -5.03 7.85 -7.18
CA ARG A 178 -3.89 8.67 -6.76
C ARG A 178 -4.30 10.06 -6.29
N ALA A 179 -5.27 10.68 -6.97
CA ALA A 179 -5.79 11.98 -6.56
C ALA A 179 -6.56 11.89 -5.23
N ALA A 180 -7.36 10.85 -5.03
CA ALA A 180 -8.06 10.58 -3.78
C ALA A 180 -7.06 10.36 -2.63
N ALA A 181 -6.03 9.53 -2.84
CA ALA A 181 -4.95 9.28 -1.89
C ALA A 181 -4.22 10.58 -1.52
N SER A 182 -3.82 11.39 -2.50
CA SER A 182 -3.12 12.65 -2.27
C SER A 182 -3.96 13.69 -1.54
N ARG A 183 -5.27 13.79 -1.84
CA ARG A 183 -6.17 14.78 -1.23
C ARG A 183 -6.60 14.40 0.18
N THR A 184 -6.96 13.14 0.39
CA THR A 184 -7.58 12.69 1.63
C THR A 184 -6.58 12.06 2.60
N GLY A 185 -5.53 11.41 2.07
CA GLY A 185 -4.60 10.61 2.82
C GLY A 185 -5.22 9.33 3.41
N TRP A 186 -6.32 8.83 2.85
CA TRP A 186 -6.99 7.61 3.35
C TRP A 186 -6.44 6.32 2.76
N LEU A 187 -5.85 6.40 1.57
CA LEU A 187 -5.34 5.27 0.81
C LEU A 187 -3.84 5.45 0.57
N ASP A 188 -3.11 4.35 0.67
CA ASP A 188 -1.74 4.25 0.20
C ASP A 188 -1.73 3.65 -1.21
N THR A 189 -1.33 4.47 -2.19
CA THR A 189 -1.21 4.09 -3.60
C THR A 189 0.24 4.05 -4.06
N ALA A 190 1.21 3.89 -3.15
CA ALA A 190 2.63 3.73 -3.49
C ALA A 190 2.84 2.57 -4.48
N ASP A 191 2.15 1.45 -4.24
CA ASP A 191 2.02 0.36 -5.20
C ASP A 191 0.61 0.31 -5.79
N THR A 192 0.51 0.45 -7.11
CA THR A 192 -0.75 0.34 -7.87
C THR A 192 -1.37 -1.06 -7.87
N LYS A 193 -0.59 -2.10 -7.53
CA LYS A 193 -1.04 -3.48 -7.44
C LYS A 193 -1.43 -3.89 -6.02
N ALA A 194 -0.92 -3.18 -5.01
CA ALA A 194 -1.16 -3.45 -3.60
C ALA A 194 -1.57 -2.16 -2.87
N ILE A 195 -2.74 -1.64 -3.23
CA ILE A 195 -3.33 -0.45 -2.61
C ILE A 195 -3.82 -0.85 -1.22
N LYS A 196 -3.45 -0.06 -0.20
CA LYS A 196 -3.82 -0.33 1.20
C LYS A 196 -4.62 0.84 1.77
N VAL A 197 -5.44 0.54 2.76
CA VAL A 197 -6.06 1.57 3.60
C VAL A 197 -5.05 1.95 4.68
N VAL A 198 -4.89 3.25 4.90
CA VAL A 198 -4.04 3.79 5.98
C VAL A 198 -4.91 3.96 7.23
N TRP A 199 -4.29 3.97 8.41
CA TRP A 199 -4.96 4.22 9.70
C TRP A 199 -5.97 5.39 9.67
N LYS A 200 -5.67 6.45 8.91
CA LYS A 200 -6.54 7.62 8.76
C LYS A 200 -7.85 7.29 8.04
N GLY A 201 -7.78 6.42 7.03
CA GLY A 201 -8.94 5.91 6.29
C GLY A 201 -9.80 5.00 7.15
N GLU A 202 -9.19 4.08 7.91
CA GLU A 202 -9.90 3.20 8.86
C GLU A 202 -10.66 4.01 9.91
N ASN A 203 -9.98 4.99 10.52
CA ASN A 203 -10.60 5.88 11.50
C ASN A 203 -11.76 6.68 10.88
N TYR A 204 -11.64 7.11 9.63
CA TYR A 204 -12.72 7.80 8.92
C TYR A 204 -13.96 6.89 8.71
N ILE A 205 -13.76 5.64 8.30
CA ILE A 205 -14.84 4.66 8.14
C ILE A 205 -15.54 4.38 9.48
N ALA A 206 -14.76 4.29 10.56
CA ALA A 206 -15.28 4.03 11.91
C ALA A 206 -16.07 5.21 12.47
N THR A 207 -15.58 6.44 12.28
CA THR A 207 -16.11 7.63 12.97
C THR A 207 -17.04 8.52 12.14
N LYS A 208 -16.82 8.61 10.81
CA LYS A 208 -17.49 9.58 9.93
C LYS A 208 -18.43 8.96 8.90
N MET A 209 -18.28 7.66 8.63
CA MET A 209 -19.13 6.95 7.70
C MET A 209 -20.27 6.10 8.30
N PRO A 210 -20.61 6.07 9.61
CA PRO A 210 -21.83 5.37 10.00
C PRO A 210 -23.03 6.10 9.38
N ALA A 211 -23.80 5.40 8.54
CA ALA A 211 -25.12 5.88 8.17
C ALA A 211 -25.92 5.92 9.46
N GLU A 212 -26.24 7.13 9.94
CA GLU A 212 -27.33 7.28 10.89
C GLU A 212 -28.52 6.52 10.29
N GLN A 213 -28.86 5.39 10.93
CA GLN A 213 -30.07 4.67 10.62
C GLN A 213 -31.19 5.70 10.76
N LYS A 214 -31.70 6.20 9.63
CA LYS A 214 -32.93 6.99 9.63
C LYS A 214 -34.00 6.07 10.18
N LYS A 215 -34.21 6.14 11.50
CA LYS A 215 -35.40 5.62 12.16
C LYS A 215 -36.57 6.23 11.40
N LYS A 216 -37.21 5.43 10.55
CA LYS A 216 -38.59 5.68 10.12
C LYS A 216 -39.41 5.58 11.40
N SER A 217 -39.59 6.69 12.11
CA SER A 217 -40.62 6.84 13.11
C SER A 217 -41.96 6.74 12.38
N SER A 218 -42.65 5.65 12.68
CA SER A 218 -44.02 5.35 12.26
C SER A 218 -45.03 6.30 12.88
#